data_AF-A0AAT9GA99-F1
#
_entry.id   AF-A0AAT9GA99-F1
#
_cell.length_a   1.000
_cell.length_b   1.000
_cell.length_c   1.000
_cell.angle_alpha   90.00
_cell.angle_beta   90.00
_cell.angle_gamma   90.00
#
_symmetry.space_group_name_H-M   'P 1'
#
loop_
_entity.id
_entity.type
_entity.pdbx_description
1 polymer ?
#
loop_
_entity_poly.entity_id
_entity_poly.type
_entity_poly.pdbx_seq_one_letter_code
_entity_poly.pdbx_strand_id
1 'polypeptide(L)'
;MQQEQFVYSQKNNFSGGELTPTIEGRTELALYQNGVKKLINFMLLPSGGIMRRHGTQFVHLFTDNVPKKMAAVMFSRKLSYLLVFESHPLETRCLFFVGGELLLTSKVIQDEGQNFHFRPKDFSYVVFQGIAYISFGNKRPIFKFSVDPQIVEQFYQHIETEARKRQVEYGERAEIASSSSYELASNFPRKDRMFIIEPLKCQANYSH
;
A
#
# COMPACT_ATOMS: atom_id res chain seq x y z
N MET A 1 16.59 60.81 9.36
CA MET A 1 15.96 59.57 8.90
C MET A 1 16.69 58.40 9.53
N GLN A 2 16.12 57.77 10.56
CA GLN A 2 16.65 56.52 11.10
C GLN A 2 16.36 55.41 10.09
N GLN A 3 17.41 54.71 9.65
CA GLN A 3 17.27 53.54 8.81
C GLN A 3 16.70 52.40 9.67
N GLU A 4 15.53 51.89 9.30
CA GLU A 4 14.99 50.67 9.90
C GLU A 4 15.95 49.50 9.61
N GLN A 5 16.59 48.98 10.66
CA GLN A 5 17.34 47.74 10.57
C GLN A 5 16.37 46.55 10.61
N PHE A 6 16.21 45.87 9.48
CA PHE A 6 15.52 44.59 9.42
C PHE A 6 16.39 43.50 10.07
N VAL A 7 15.94 42.95 11.19
CA VAL A 7 16.56 41.76 11.80
C VAL A 7 15.98 40.51 11.13
N TYR A 8 16.79 39.82 10.34
CA TYR A 8 16.41 38.52 9.77
C TYR A 8 16.66 37.42 10.81
N SER A 9 15.59 36.77 11.28
CA SER A 9 15.71 35.58 12.13
C SER A 9 15.96 34.35 11.27
N GLN A 10 17.16 33.76 11.37
CA GLN A 10 17.51 32.53 10.68
C GLN A 10 17.11 31.32 11.52
N LYS A 11 16.11 30.56 11.06
CA LYS A 11 15.75 29.25 11.65
C LYS A 11 16.42 28.13 10.87
N ASN A 12 17.30 27.38 11.55
CA ASN A 12 18.05 26.26 10.96
C ASN A 12 17.58 24.89 11.48
N ASN A 13 16.60 24.86 12.39
CA ASN A 13 16.07 23.64 13.00
C ASN A 13 14.54 23.60 12.87
N PHE A 14 14.04 22.48 12.38
CA PHE A 14 12.64 22.21 12.12
C PHE A 14 12.12 20.95 12.84
N SER A 15 12.86 20.42 13.81
CA SER A 15 12.47 19.23 14.60
C SER A 15 11.10 19.37 15.28
N GLY A 16 10.62 20.59 15.51
CA GLY A 16 9.31 20.87 16.13
C GLY A 16 8.11 20.67 15.19
N GLY A 17 8.34 20.47 13.89
CA GLY A 17 7.29 20.20 12.91
C GLY A 17 6.31 21.35 12.69
N GLU A 18 5.09 21.01 12.25
CA GLU A 18 4.04 22.00 11.98
C GLU A 18 3.41 22.48 13.28
N LEU A 19 3.40 23.79 13.48
CA LEU A 19 2.88 24.42 14.68
C LEU A 19 1.35 24.37 14.70
N THR A 20 0.81 23.90 15.84
CA THR A 20 -0.63 24.01 16.12
C THR A 20 -0.99 25.47 16.40
N PRO A 21 -2.19 25.97 16.02
CA PRO A 21 -2.61 27.35 16.25
C PRO A 21 -2.43 27.85 17.69
N THR A 22 -2.60 26.97 18.69
CA THR A 22 -2.41 27.29 20.11
C THR A 22 -0.96 27.63 20.49
N ILE A 23 0.02 27.09 19.76
CA ILE A 23 1.46 27.32 19.99
C ILE A 23 1.98 28.49 19.15
N GLU A 24 1.27 28.90 18.10
CA GLU A 24 1.66 30.01 17.21
C GLU A 24 1.80 31.34 17.97
N GLY A 25 1.02 31.55 19.04
CA GLY A 25 1.12 32.75 19.88
C GLY A 25 2.21 32.69 20.97
N ARG A 26 2.87 31.54 21.17
CA ARG A 26 3.78 31.29 22.29
C ARG A 26 5.23 31.26 21.84
N THR A 27 5.74 32.45 21.49
CA THR A 27 7.07 32.62 20.90
C THR A 27 8.22 32.20 21.82
N GLU A 28 7.97 32.15 23.12
CA GLU A 28 8.91 31.74 24.16
C GLU A 28 9.15 30.23 24.21
N LEU A 29 8.23 29.42 23.68
CA LEU A 29 8.36 27.97 23.72
C LEU A 29 9.44 27.48 22.75
N ALA A 30 10.27 26.56 23.22
CA ALA A 30 11.28 25.89 22.38
C ALA A 30 10.65 25.21 21.14
N LEU A 31 9.41 24.75 21.27
CA LEU A 31 8.64 24.17 20.17
C LEU A 31 8.34 25.21 19.07
N TYR A 32 8.04 26.46 19.44
CA TYR A 32 7.82 27.55 18.48
C TYR A 32 9.12 27.91 17.74
N GLN A 33 10.24 27.94 18.46
CA GLN A 33 11.55 28.25 17.89
C GLN A 33 11.97 27.22 16.83
N ASN A 34 11.73 25.94 17.10
CA ASN A 34 12.09 24.83 16.21
C ASN A 34 10.95 24.37 15.28
N GLY A 35 9.83 25.09 15.22
CA GLY A 35 8.65 24.73 14.45
C GLY A 35 8.41 25.63 13.24
N VAL A 36 7.57 25.13 12.33
CA VAL A 36 7.19 25.79 11.07
C VAL A 36 5.68 26.01 11.07
N LYS A 37 5.23 27.16 10.54
CA LYS A 37 3.80 27.46 10.44
C LYS A 37 3.05 26.52 9.49
N LYS A 38 3.66 26.15 8.36
CA LYS A 38 3.08 25.25 7.36
C LYS A 38 4.16 24.49 6.62
N LEU A 39 4.02 23.16 6.51
CA LEU A 39 5.00 22.31 5.84
C LEU A 39 4.29 21.37 4.85
N ILE A 40 4.41 21.64 3.54
CA ILE A 40 3.71 20.87 2.49
C ILE A 40 4.72 20.11 1.64
N ASN A 41 4.54 18.79 1.50
CA ASN A 41 5.42 17.91 0.70
C ASN A 41 6.89 17.87 1.18
N PHE A 42 7.14 18.07 2.47
CA PHE A 42 8.44 17.85 3.11
C PHE A 42 8.33 16.80 4.22
N MET A 43 9.47 16.22 4.58
CA MET A 43 9.67 15.38 5.75
C MET A 43 10.74 15.99 6.64
N LEU A 44 10.54 15.88 7.95
CA LEU A 44 11.51 16.32 8.94
C LEU A 44 12.60 15.27 9.09
N LEU A 45 13.84 15.72 9.18
CA LEU A 45 14.96 14.87 9.51
C LEU A 45 15.18 14.86 11.02
N PRO A 46 15.61 13.72 11.62
CA PRO A 46 15.98 13.68 13.03
C PRO A 46 17.08 14.69 13.40
N SER A 47 17.93 15.06 12.44
CA SER A 47 18.97 16.09 12.59
C SER A 47 18.45 17.53 12.65
N GLY A 48 17.14 17.76 12.49
CA GLY A 48 16.52 19.08 12.49
C GLY A 48 16.44 19.76 11.13
N GLY A 49 16.97 19.12 10.07
CA GLY A 49 16.77 19.56 8.69
C GLY A 49 15.38 19.19 8.14
N ILE A 50 15.10 19.68 6.94
CA ILE A 50 13.94 19.26 6.14
C ILE A 50 14.42 18.70 4.81
N MET A 51 13.70 17.71 4.30
CA MET A 51 13.89 17.20 2.95
C MET A 51 12.55 17.12 2.23
N ARG A 52 12.57 17.21 0.90
CA ARG A 52 11.34 16.97 0.10
C ARG A 52 10.88 15.53 0.32
N ARG A 53 9.57 15.33 0.39
CA ARG A 53 8.99 13.98 0.43
C ARG A 53 9.44 13.21 -0.81
N HIS A 54 9.75 11.92 -0.63
CA HIS A 54 10.03 11.04 -1.75
C HIS A 54 8.92 11.13 -2.79
N GLY A 55 9.30 11.11 -4.07
CA GLY A 55 8.37 11.13 -5.18
C GLY A 55 7.46 9.90 -5.17
N THR A 56 6.41 9.95 -5.99
CA THR A 56 5.58 8.78 -6.28
C THR A 56 6.08 8.12 -7.56
N GLN A 57 6.18 6.80 -7.55
CA GLN A 57 6.43 6.02 -8.76
C GLN A 57 5.10 5.60 -9.37
N PHE A 58 5.00 5.67 -10.70
CA PHE A 58 3.87 5.09 -11.41
C PHE A 58 3.97 3.57 -11.38
N VAL A 59 2.88 2.92 -10.93
CA VAL A 59 2.79 1.47 -10.79
C VAL A 59 1.91 0.87 -11.89
N HIS A 60 0.65 1.32 -11.95
CA HIS A 60 -0.32 0.74 -12.86
C HIS A 60 -1.47 1.72 -13.14
N LEU A 61 -2.01 1.65 -14.34
CA LEU A 61 -3.18 2.41 -14.77
C LEU A 61 -4.33 1.44 -15.03
N PHE A 62 -5.43 1.59 -14.30
CA PHE A 62 -6.65 0.85 -14.57
C PHE A 62 -7.41 1.50 -15.73
N THR A 63 -7.78 0.71 -16.74
CA THR A 63 -8.60 1.17 -17.88
C THR A 63 -10.05 1.39 -17.49
N ASP A 64 -10.58 0.53 -16.61
CA ASP A 64 -12.00 0.48 -16.33
C ASP A 64 -12.37 1.53 -15.28
N ASN A 65 -13.39 2.34 -15.58
CA ASN A 65 -13.93 3.33 -14.66
C ASN A 65 -14.93 2.71 -13.66
N VAL A 66 -14.50 1.63 -13.00
CA VAL A 66 -15.23 0.98 -11.91
C VAL A 66 -14.70 1.44 -10.55
N PRO A 67 -15.56 1.57 -9.52
CA PRO A 67 -15.12 1.86 -8.17
C PRO A 67 -14.17 0.80 -7.64
N LYS A 68 -13.09 1.24 -7.00
CA LYS A 68 -12.04 0.36 -6.46
C LYS A 68 -11.84 0.58 -4.97
N LYS A 69 -11.58 -0.51 -4.25
CA LYS A 69 -11.16 -0.48 -2.85
C LYS A 69 -9.84 -1.20 -2.70
N MET A 70 -9.02 -0.74 -1.78
CA MET A 70 -7.66 -1.25 -1.61
C MET A 70 -7.46 -1.69 -0.17
N ALA A 71 -6.78 -2.82 0.03
CA ALA A 71 -6.34 -3.30 1.32
C ALA A 71 -4.85 -3.65 1.27
N ALA A 72 -4.04 -2.88 2.01
CA ALA A 72 -2.61 -3.15 2.15
C ALA A 72 -2.38 -4.20 3.23
N VAL A 73 -1.59 -5.22 2.91
CA VAL A 73 -1.31 -6.36 3.79
C VAL A 73 0.19 -6.60 3.87
N MET A 74 0.71 -6.68 5.08
CA MET A 74 2.09 -7.06 5.35
C MET A 74 2.11 -8.47 5.92
N PHE A 75 2.52 -9.44 5.11
CA PHE A 75 2.64 -10.83 5.54
C PHE A 75 3.95 -11.11 6.27
N SER A 76 5.05 -10.57 5.75
CA SER A 76 6.37 -10.66 6.37
C SER A 76 7.20 -9.42 6.04
N ARG A 77 8.40 -9.31 6.63
CA ARG A 77 9.36 -8.25 6.28
C ARG A 77 9.76 -8.26 4.80
N LYS A 78 9.65 -9.42 4.15
CA LYS A 78 9.97 -9.60 2.73
C LYS A 78 8.72 -9.47 1.86
N LEU A 79 7.56 -9.96 2.33
CA LEU A 79 6.30 -9.94 1.60
C LEU A 79 5.32 -8.90 2.12
N SER A 80 5.13 -7.87 1.32
CA SER A 80 3.99 -6.96 1.40
C SER A 80 3.24 -6.99 0.08
N TYR A 81 1.91 -6.98 0.17
CA TYR A 81 1.02 -7.00 -0.97
C TYR A 81 -0.17 -6.08 -0.77
N LEU A 82 -0.74 -5.63 -1.88
CA LEU A 82 -1.90 -4.78 -1.95
C LEU A 82 -2.99 -5.52 -2.71
N LEU A 83 -4.13 -5.69 -2.06
CA LEU A 83 -5.34 -6.26 -2.65
C LEU A 83 -6.18 -5.10 -3.20
N VAL A 84 -6.57 -5.18 -4.46
CA VAL A 84 -7.45 -4.19 -5.10
C VAL A 84 -8.74 -4.88 -5.52
N PHE A 85 -9.86 -4.40 -4.99
CA PHE A 85 -11.19 -4.90 -5.25
C PHE A 85 -11.90 -3.99 -6.25
N GLU A 86 -12.22 -4.53 -7.41
CA GLU A 86 -13.02 -3.87 -8.43
C GLU A 86 -14.49 -4.24 -8.28
N SER A 87 -15.31 -3.22 -8.17
CA SER A 87 -16.76 -3.32 -8.06
C SER A 87 -17.38 -3.28 -9.47
N HIS A 88 -17.37 -4.42 -10.16
CA HIS A 88 -18.08 -4.54 -11.45
C HIS A 88 -19.58 -4.77 -11.20
N PRO A 89 -20.47 -4.39 -12.12
CA PRO A 89 -21.91 -4.56 -11.93
C PRO A 89 -22.36 -6.02 -11.72
N LEU A 90 -21.64 -6.98 -12.33
CA LEU A 90 -21.99 -8.40 -12.31
C LEU A 90 -21.08 -9.25 -11.41
N GLU A 91 -19.90 -8.73 -11.04
CA GLU A 91 -18.90 -9.50 -10.32
C GLU A 91 -17.96 -8.62 -9.51
N THR A 92 -17.29 -9.23 -8.54
CA THR A 92 -16.25 -8.58 -7.76
C THR A 92 -14.93 -9.21 -8.14
N ARG A 93 -14.02 -8.42 -8.71
CA ARG A 93 -12.66 -8.90 -9.04
C ARG A 93 -11.68 -8.44 -7.98
N CYS A 94 -10.80 -9.32 -7.56
CA CYS A 94 -9.66 -9.02 -6.72
C CYS A 94 -8.39 -9.09 -7.57
N LEU A 95 -7.63 -7.99 -7.59
CA LEU A 95 -6.31 -7.90 -8.20
C LEU A 95 -5.26 -7.84 -7.10
N PHE A 96 -4.13 -8.49 -7.35
CA PHE A 96 -3.06 -8.65 -6.39
C PHE A 96 -1.83 -7.91 -6.87
N PHE A 97 -1.33 -7.01 -6.03
CA PHE A 97 -0.10 -6.27 -6.25
C PHE A 97 0.91 -6.69 -5.20
N VAL A 98 2.14 -6.95 -5.59
CA VAL A 98 3.22 -7.31 -4.66
C VAL A 98 4.43 -6.47 -5.05
N GLY A 99 5.12 -5.88 -4.08
CA GLY A 99 6.28 -5.03 -4.37
C GLY A 99 5.97 -3.76 -5.17
N GLY A 100 4.71 -3.33 -5.21
CA GLY A 100 4.31 -2.17 -6.01
C GLY A 100 4.13 -2.50 -7.49
N GLU A 101 3.92 -3.77 -7.85
CA GLU A 101 3.67 -4.21 -9.22
C GLU A 101 2.46 -5.12 -9.26
N LEU A 102 1.68 -5.04 -10.35
CA LEU A 102 0.52 -5.91 -10.54
C LEU A 102 1.05 -7.30 -10.78
N LEU A 103 0.97 -8.15 -9.75
CA LEU A 103 1.78 -9.33 -9.77
C LEU A 103 1.10 -10.46 -10.53
N LEU A 104 -0.24 -10.62 -10.53
CA LEU A 104 -0.94 -11.60 -11.39
C LEU A 104 -2.48 -11.68 -11.25
N THR A 105 -3.10 -12.34 -12.25
CA THR A 105 -4.46 -12.91 -12.36
C THR A 105 -5.53 -12.29 -11.47
N SER A 106 -6.45 -11.51 -12.07
CA SER A 106 -7.69 -11.12 -11.42
C SER A 106 -8.47 -12.38 -10.99
N LYS A 107 -8.74 -12.55 -9.69
CA LYS A 107 -9.65 -13.58 -9.20
C LYS A 107 -11.04 -13.01 -9.03
N VAL A 108 -12.05 -13.67 -9.58
CA VAL A 108 -13.44 -13.36 -9.29
C VAL A 108 -13.78 -13.94 -7.92
N ILE A 109 -14.32 -13.11 -7.04
CA ILE A 109 -14.79 -13.55 -5.72
C ILE A 109 -16.21 -14.07 -5.88
N GLN A 110 -16.43 -15.28 -5.39
CA GLN A 110 -17.73 -15.95 -5.40
C GLN A 110 -18.18 -16.22 -3.98
N ASP A 111 -19.47 -16.03 -3.74
CA ASP A 111 -20.15 -16.42 -2.51
C ASP A 111 -21.06 -17.60 -2.85
N GLU A 112 -20.82 -18.77 -2.24
CA GLU A 112 -21.54 -20.02 -2.56
C GLU A 112 -21.57 -20.36 -4.06
N GLY A 113 -20.51 -20.02 -4.81
CA GLY A 113 -20.41 -20.24 -6.25
C GLY A 113 -21.12 -19.20 -7.11
N GLN A 114 -21.72 -18.17 -6.52
CA GLN A 114 -22.34 -17.06 -7.24
C GLN A 114 -21.44 -15.82 -7.25
N ASN A 115 -21.33 -15.19 -8.42
CA ASN A 115 -20.70 -13.90 -8.55
C ASN A 115 -21.57 -12.84 -7.87
N PHE A 116 -20.94 -11.86 -7.22
CA PHE A 116 -21.68 -10.78 -6.58
C PHE A 116 -21.05 -9.42 -6.85
N HIS A 117 -21.88 -8.39 -6.79
CA HIS A 117 -21.46 -7.00 -6.73
C HIS A 117 -21.38 -6.52 -5.27
N PHE A 118 -20.31 -5.80 -4.93
CA PHE A 118 -20.19 -5.09 -3.65
C PHE A 118 -20.29 -3.58 -3.86
N ARG A 119 -20.99 -2.89 -2.96
CA ARG A 119 -20.98 -1.42 -2.94
C ARG A 119 -19.74 -0.95 -2.17
N PRO A 120 -18.99 0.05 -2.67
CA PRO A 120 -17.78 0.53 -1.98
C PRO A 120 -18.01 1.04 -0.55
N LYS A 121 -19.23 1.46 -0.20
CA LYS A 121 -19.58 1.90 1.17
C LYS A 121 -19.67 0.74 2.16
N ASP A 122 -19.97 -0.45 1.66
CA ASP A 122 -20.16 -1.67 2.47
C ASP A 122 -18.82 -2.41 2.69
N PHE A 123 -17.74 -1.96 2.05
CA PHE A 123 -16.41 -2.56 2.14
C PHE A 123 -15.73 -2.15 3.44
N SER A 124 -15.37 -3.15 4.25
CA SER A 124 -14.48 -2.97 5.40
C SER A 124 -13.47 -4.11 5.44
N TYR A 125 -12.28 -3.83 5.97
CA TYR A 125 -11.26 -4.85 6.14
C TYR A 125 -10.44 -4.62 7.40
N VAL A 126 -9.92 -5.71 7.93
CA VAL A 126 -8.96 -5.73 9.03
C VAL A 126 -7.83 -6.69 8.66
N VAL A 127 -6.60 -6.31 8.96
CA VAL A 127 -5.44 -7.17 8.77
C VAL A 127 -4.93 -7.61 10.13
N PHE A 128 -4.72 -8.90 10.31
CA PHE A 128 -4.16 -9.47 11.52
C PHE A 128 -3.18 -10.58 11.17
N GLN A 129 -1.96 -10.49 11.70
CA GLN A 129 -0.89 -11.47 11.48
C GLN A 129 -0.65 -11.84 10.00
N GLY A 130 -0.70 -10.85 9.10
CA GLY A 130 -0.48 -11.08 7.67
C GLY A 130 -1.65 -11.69 6.90
N ILE A 131 -2.78 -11.90 7.57
CA ILE A 131 -4.04 -12.36 7.00
C ILE A 131 -4.99 -11.17 6.93
N ALA A 132 -5.69 -11.01 5.79
CA ALA A 132 -6.70 -9.98 5.62
C ALA A 132 -8.11 -10.58 5.76
N TYR A 133 -8.92 -9.98 6.62
CA TYR A 133 -10.33 -10.29 6.82
C TYR A 133 -11.15 -9.18 6.20
N ILE A 134 -11.99 -9.52 5.23
CA ILE A 134 -12.68 -8.55 4.39
C ILE A 134 -14.18 -8.83 4.43
N SER A 135 -14.95 -7.78 4.71
CA SER A 135 -16.40 -7.81 4.67
C SER A 135 -16.91 -7.00 3.48
N PHE A 136 -17.83 -7.60 2.73
CA PHE A 136 -18.54 -6.97 1.61
C PHE A 136 -20.00 -6.67 2.00
N GLY A 137 -20.17 -6.03 3.16
CA GLY A 137 -21.45 -5.72 3.78
C GLY A 137 -22.00 -6.84 4.67
N ASN A 138 -23.19 -6.61 5.22
CA ASN A 138 -23.75 -7.46 6.27
C ASN A 138 -24.45 -8.74 5.77
N LYS A 139 -24.63 -8.89 4.46
CA LYS A 139 -25.36 -10.03 3.87
C LYS A 139 -24.46 -11.21 3.51
N ARG A 140 -23.14 -11.04 3.61
CA ARG A 140 -22.15 -12.00 3.11
C ARG A 140 -21.22 -12.41 4.24
N PRO A 141 -20.63 -13.61 4.16
CA PRO A 141 -19.59 -14.00 5.11
C PRO A 141 -18.39 -13.06 5.00
N ILE A 142 -17.61 -13.02 6.08
CA ILE A 142 -16.29 -12.39 6.05
C ILE A 142 -15.36 -13.32 5.27
N PHE A 143 -14.66 -12.77 4.28
CA PHE A 143 -13.68 -13.50 3.50
C PHE A 143 -12.31 -13.36 4.13
N LYS A 144 -11.65 -14.49 4.33
CA LYS A 144 -10.25 -14.56 4.76
C LYS A 144 -9.36 -14.69 3.53
N PHE A 145 -8.45 -13.74 3.39
CA PHE A 145 -7.40 -13.69 2.38
C PHE A 145 -6.07 -14.03 3.05
N SER A 146 -5.52 -15.17 2.67
CA SER A 146 -4.21 -15.63 3.13
C SER A 146 -3.35 -16.07 1.95
N VAL A 147 -2.03 -16.13 2.20
CA VAL A 147 -1.05 -16.54 1.20
C VAL A 147 -0.38 -17.82 1.68
N ASP A 148 -0.13 -18.76 0.77
CA ASP A 148 0.64 -19.97 1.09
C ASP A 148 2.14 -19.61 1.27
N PRO A 149 2.71 -19.81 2.46
CA PRO A 149 4.11 -19.47 2.73
C PRO A 149 5.10 -20.18 1.79
N GLN A 150 4.83 -21.44 1.41
CA GLN A 150 5.76 -22.22 0.60
C GLN A 150 5.83 -21.70 -0.84
N ILE A 151 4.67 -21.34 -1.40
CA ILE A 151 4.58 -20.78 -2.75
C ILE A 151 5.21 -19.39 -2.79
N VAL A 152 5.06 -18.61 -1.72
CA VAL A 152 5.72 -17.30 -1.57
C VAL A 152 7.23 -17.43 -1.60
N GLU A 153 7.79 -18.39 -0.87
CA GLU A 153 9.24 -18.60 -0.86
C GLU A 153 9.76 -19.01 -2.26
N GLN A 154 9.05 -19.91 -2.93
CA GLN A 154 9.35 -20.28 -4.32
C GLN A 154 9.27 -19.08 -5.26
N PHE A 155 8.29 -18.21 -5.06
CA PHE A 155 8.12 -16.98 -5.82
C PHE A 155 9.31 -16.03 -5.67
N TYR A 156 9.78 -15.82 -4.44
CA TYR A 156 10.98 -15.00 -4.22
C TYR A 156 12.24 -15.59 -4.83
N GLN A 157 12.45 -16.90 -4.65
CA GLN A 157 13.58 -17.60 -5.26
C GLN A 157 13.56 -17.49 -6.79
N HIS A 158 12.36 -17.54 -7.39
CA HIS A 158 12.19 -17.33 -8.82
C HIS A 158 12.60 -15.92 -9.25
N ILE A 159 12.10 -14.87 -8.58
CA ILE A 159 12.49 -13.48 -8.89
C ILE A 159 13.99 -13.28 -8.73
N GLU A 160 14.59 -13.75 -7.63
CA GLU A 160 16.03 -13.60 -7.37
C GLU A 160 16.87 -14.30 -8.45
N THR A 161 16.46 -15.50 -8.87
CA THR A 161 17.14 -16.26 -9.92
C THR A 161 17.09 -15.53 -11.27
N GLU A 162 15.92 -15.02 -11.64
CA GLU A 162 15.72 -14.30 -12.89
C GLU A 162 16.45 -12.94 -12.90
N ALA A 163 16.40 -12.21 -11.79
CA ALA A 163 17.17 -10.98 -11.61
C ALA A 163 18.67 -11.23 -11.76
N ARG A 164 19.18 -12.33 -11.18
CA ARG A 164 20.59 -12.72 -11.30
C ARG A 164 20.99 -13.10 -12.72
N LYS A 165 20.16 -13.86 -13.44
CA LYS A 165 20.41 -14.19 -14.86
C LYS A 165 20.53 -12.93 -15.71
N ARG A 166 19.63 -11.97 -15.52
CA ARG A 166 19.63 -10.69 -16.24
C ARG A 166 20.86 -9.83 -15.94
N GLN A 167 21.33 -9.81 -14.69
CA GLN A 167 22.58 -9.10 -14.35
C GLN A 167 23.79 -9.68 -15.10
N VAL A 168 23.85 -11.01 -15.27
CA VAL A 168 24.90 -11.68 -16.05
C VAL A 168 24.78 -11.36 -17.55
N GLU A 169 23.56 -11.29 -18.07
CA GLU A 169 23.29 -11.09 -19.49
C GLU A 169 23.46 -9.63 -19.96
N TYR A 170 23.07 -8.63 -19.15
CA TYR A 170 23.01 -7.21 -19.53
C TYR A 170 24.03 -6.29 -18.83
N GLY A 171 24.78 -6.77 -17.83
CA GLY A 171 25.70 -5.93 -17.04
C GLY A 171 25.01 -4.80 -16.24
N GLU A 172 25.76 -3.80 -15.75
CA GLU A 172 25.31 -2.69 -14.88
C GLU A 172 24.33 -1.67 -15.54
N ARG A 173 23.51 -2.05 -16.51
CA ARG A 173 22.45 -1.17 -17.04
C ARG A 173 21.17 -1.31 -16.20
N ALA A 174 21.10 -0.53 -15.12
CA ALA A 174 20.03 -0.56 -14.12
C ALA A 174 18.69 0.11 -14.53
N GLU A 175 18.58 0.63 -15.76
CA GLU A 175 17.50 1.58 -16.11
C GLU A 175 16.16 0.95 -16.54
N ILE A 176 16.08 -0.36 -16.78
CA ILE A 176 14.83 -1.04 -17.13
C ILE A 176 14.38 -1.90 -15.93
N ALA A 177 14.06 -1.27 -14.80
CA ALA A 177 13.72 -2.00 -13.58
C ALA A 177 12.22 -2.29 -13.44
N SER A 178 11.32 -1.36 -13.79
CA SER A 178 9.87 -1.48 -13.51
C SER A 178 9.07 -2.28 -14.54
N SER A 179 9.41 -2.18 -15.83
CA SER A 179 8.78 -3.01 -16.87
C SER A 179 9.25 -4.46 -16.81
N SER A 180 10.47 -4.65 -16.30
CA SER A 180 11.22 -5.90 -16.28
C SER A 180 10.71 -6.86 -15.21
N SER A 181 10.35 -6.36 -14.05
CA SER A 181 9.86 -7.11 -12.89
C SER A 181 8.42 -7.60 -13.04
N TYR A 182 7.55 -6.85 -13.75
CA TYR A 182 6.20 -7.32 -14.14
C TYR A 182 6.24 -8.59 -15.00
N GLU A 183 7.18 -8.67 -15.95
CA GLU A 183 7.34 -9.88 -16.78
C GLU A 183 7.81 -11.09 -15.96
N LEU A 184 8.73 -10.87 -15.01
CA LEU A 184 9.24 -11.94 -14.12
C LEU A 184 8.13 -12.49 -13.23
N ALA A 185 7.36 -11.57 -12.66
CA ALA A 185 6.18 -11.89 -11.88
C ALA A 185 5.19 -12.73 -12.68
N SER A 186 4.78 -12.24 -13.87
CA SER A 186 3.78 -12.89 -14.73
C SER A 186 4.16 -14.33 -15.12
N ASN A 187 5.46 -14.58 -15.27
CA ASN A 187 6.01 -15.87 -15.68
C ASN A 187 6.12 -16.91 -14.54
N PHE A 188 5.82 -16.53 -13.30
CA PHE A 188 5.92 -17.45 -12.18
C PHE A 188 4.92 -18.64 -12.29
N PRO A 189 5.40 -19.89 -12.25
CA PRO A 189 4.53 -21.06 -12.27
C PRO A 189 3.73 -21.16 -10.95
N ARG A 190 2.45 -21.54 -11.02
CA ARG A 190 1.53 -21.71 -9.87
C ARG A 190 1.06 -20.44 -9.14
N LYS A 191 1.20 -19.28 -9.76
CA LYS A 191 0.63 -17.99 -9.28
C LYS A 191 -0.79 -18.08 -8.72
N ASP A 192 -1.67 -18.85 -9.36
CA ASP A 192 -3.08 -18.95 -8.98
C ASP A 192 -3.31 -19.66 -7.65
N ARG A 193 -2.33 -20.47 -7.19
CA ARG A 193 -2.37 -21.18 -5.90
C ARG A 193 -1.75 -20.38 -4.76
N MET A 194 -1.02 -19.30 -5.05
CA MET A 194 -0.36 -18.48 -4.05
C MET A 194 -1.36 -17.90 -3.04
N PHE A 195 -2.55 -17.53 -3.50
CA PHE A 195 -3.58 -16.89 -2.70
C PHE A 195 -4.77 -17.81 -2.43
N ILE A 196 -5.10 -17.93 -1.16
CA ILE A 196 -6.23 -18.68 -0.64
C ILE A 196 -7.28 -17.67 -0.20
N ILE A 197 -8.48 -17.82 -0.76
CA ILE A 197 -9.65 -17.02 -0.41
C ILE A 197 -10.67 -18.00 0.14
N GLU A 198 -11.05 -17.83 1.41
CA GLU A 198 -12.03 -18.70 2.06
C GLU A 198 -13.10 -17.87 2.77
N PRO A 199 -14.40 -18.16 2.57
CA PRO A 199 -15.44 -17.56 3.37
C PRO A 199 -15.39 -18.16 4.79
N LEU A 200 -15.34 -17.31 5.80
CA LEU A 200 -15.46 -17.75 7.18
C LEU A 200 -16.89 -18.23 7.42
N LYS A 201 -17.01 -19.44 7.97
CA LYS A 201 -18.31 -19.97 8.39
C LYS A 201 -18.87 -19.07 9.48
N CYS A 202 -19.99 -18.43 9.19
CA CYS A 202 -20.74 -17.70 10.21
C CYS A 202 -21.45 -18.73 11.09
N GLN A 203 -20.92 -19.02 12.28
CA GLN A 203 -21.69 -19.71 13.31
C GLN A 203 -22.69 -18.71 13.89
N ALA A 204 -23.83 -18.54 13.21
CA ALA A 204 -24.95 -17.80 13.75
C ALA A 204 -25.66 -18.65 14.80
N ASN A 205 -25.02 -18.84 15.95
CA ASN A 205 -25.70 -19.30 17.17
C ASN A 205 -26.29 -18.08 17.88
N TYR A 206 -27.32 -17.47 17.29
CA TYR A 206 -28.27 -16.66 18.04
C TYR A 206 -29.56 -17.47 18.12
N SER A 207 -29.59 -18.42 19.05
CA SER A 207 -30.85 -18.94 19.58
C SER A 207 -31.54 -17.81 20.32
N HIS A 208 -32.72 -17.42 19.82
CA HIS A 208 -33.67 -16.55 20.50
C HIS A 208 -34.05 -17.10 21.88
#